data_AF-A0A8I2FW62-F1
#
_entry.id   AF-A0A8I2FW62-F1
#
_cell.length_a   1.000
_cell.length_b   1.000
_cell.length_c   1.000
_cell.angle_alpha   90.00
_cell.angle_beta   90.00
_cell.angle_gamma   90.00
#
_symmetry.space_group_name_H-M   'P 1'
#
loop_
_entity.id
_entity.type
_entity.pdbx_description
1 polymer ?
#
loop_
_entity_poly.entity_id
_entity_poly.type
_entity_poly.pdbx_seq_one_letter_code
_entity_poly.pdbx_strand_id
1 'polypeptide(L)'
;MINTFFRGVPEEGDALLLVSPLYWTKAPILSLHLLQAGCGSVGLTTHVLYTNLLYSLITGSDLHIKIARESHLFLGERLFVSSVFGGSTAGGWLDKFSNPGWLPDHTWKIKPHMANQVSDVLAPFRQWIGTADWQHLESLTTQWVRKIGQRIANMGYPVVGCSTSPGGLVPAIALLDSIKKANANVITVIGGALCDGAMAEGVLSLKTGIDYVLAGEGEITFPDFVRKVRDGHLPGEKIIAGEPVKDLDTIPIPDYQEYFQQLAALPASNRPSPGIIEIPYETSRGCWFGKCPFCGYYGKKNFYREKSPNRVIDALGVLIQRHGIHTVYMTDNIMPNQYTDTLLPKISKEIPSLHFHFDIKSNLTLEQVLSLKRAGAVSIEPGIESLSSSLLKRMRKGVTVRENIALLRYARATSLDISWFLLVGIPGEEMGEYEEMLRLLPLIRHLPPANGILPMMIFRFSSYQKYPQAFGISNLRPAEVYNDIFPSYAHLEKIACYFTGDFKTQANEHPEIIIALAKEYLAWKKAWAIYKMVPLEFMLPMLHITQKSRDEYVLEDTRGLPGIPERRVLNREQASILLVSRPQDSSADYHWAVDAQLGVLRESWFIPLATADPGLVLEFERDYASSNVNT
;
A
#
# COMPACT_ATOMS: atom_id res chain seq x y z
N MET A 1 19.21 25.07 12.82
CA MET A 1 18.54 23.78 12.57
C MET A 1 19.17 23.01 11.42
N ILE A 2 19.14 23.50 10.18
CA ILE A 2 19.78 22.81 9.03
C ILE A 2 21.25 22.48 9.31
N ASN A 3 22.06 23.46 9.72
CA ASN A 3 23.47 23.21 10.07
C ASN A 3 23.65 22.18 11.19
N THR A 4 22.71 22.10 12.14
CA THR A 4 22.75 21.11 13.22
C THR A 4 22.49 19.71 12.69
N PHE A 5 21.53 19.56 11.77
CA PHE A 5 21.22 18.28 11.12
C PHE A 5 22.43 17.75 10.34
N PHE A 6 23.11 18.62 9.58
CA PHE A 6 24.28 18.23 8.78
C PHE A 6 25.51 17.87 9.61
N ARG A 7 25.60 18.23 10.91
CA ARG A 7 26.77 17.86 11.75
C ARG A 7 26.96 16.35 11.87
N GLY A 8 25.89 15.56 11.73
CA GLY A 8 25.93 14.10 11.78
C GLY A 8 26.02 13.44 10.41
N VAL A 9 26.13 14.22 9.33
CA VAL A 9 26.18 13.71 7.95
C VAL A 9 27.63 13.75 7.46
N PRO A 10 28.20 12.64 6.98
CA PRO A 10 29.55 12.63 6.43
C PRO A 10 29.71 13.59 5.24
N GLU A 11 30.83 14.31 5.19
CA GLU A 11 31.06 15.38 4.21
C GLU A 11 31.59 14.91 2.86
N GLU A 12 32.08 13.67 2.76
CA GLU A 12 32.69 13.11 1.55
C GLU A 12 32.49 11.60 1.45
N GLY A 13 32.60 11.08 0.22
CA GLY A 13 32.45 9.67 -0.10
C GLY A 13 32.36 9.45 -1.61
N ASP A 14 32.16 8.20 -2.05
CA ASP A 14 32.03 7.86 -3.47
C ASP A 14 30.63 8.22 -4.01
N ALA A 15 29.58 8.09 -3.18
CA ALA A 15 28.22 8.44 -3.56
C ALA A 15 27.36 8.91 -2.38
N LEU A 16 26.48 9.88 -2.64
CA LEU A 16 25.44 10.31 -1.70
C LEU A 16 24.06 9.99 -2.27
N LEU A 17 23.26 9.23 -1.51
CA LEU A 17 21.92 8.81 -1.89
C LEU A 17 20.88 9.64 -1.13
N LEU A 18 20.03 10.36 -1.86
CA LEU A 18 19.00 11.22 -1.31
C LEU A 18 17.68 10.47 -1.23
N VAL A 19 17.06 10.50 -0.05
CA VAL A 19 15.62 10.23 0.07
C VAL A 19 14.88 11.43 -0.50
N SER A 20 13.93 11.21 -1.42
CA SER A 20 13.13 12.29 -2.01
C SER A 20 12.47 13.16 -0.92
N PRO A 21 12.43 14.50 -1.06
CA PRO A 21 11.92 15.41 -0.02
C PRO A 21 10.52 15.08 0.47
N LEU A 22 9.68 14.49 -0.39
CA LEU A 22 8.32 14.11 -0.08
C LEU A 22 8.23 12.60 0.00
N TYR A 23 8.64 12.10 1.15
CA TYR A 23 8.54 10.69 1.50
C TYR A 23 8.16 10.53 2.97
N TRP A 24 7.67 9.34 3.32
CA TRP A 24 7.32 9.00 4.68
C TRP A 24 8.50 9.15 5.64
N THR A 25 8.27 9.78 6.79
CA THR A 25 9.29 10.06 7.83
C THR A 25 9.34 9.02 8.95
N LYS A 26 8.41 8.06 8.98
CA LYS A 26 8.28 7.09 10.09
C LYS A 26 8.97 5.74 9.81
N ALA A 27 9.70 5.63 8.72
CA ALA A 27 10.50 4.45 8.39
C ALA A 27 11.76 4.88 7.60
N PRO A 28 12.87 4.13 7.70
CA PRO A 28 13.98 4.26 6.77
C PRO A 28 13.60 3.77 5.36
N ILE A 29 14.46 4.01 4.36
CA ILE A 29 14.20 3.63 2.96
C ILE A 29 15.03 2.42 2.55
N LEU A 30 14.37 1.27 2.44
CA LEU A 30 15.03 0.00 2.09
C LEU A 30 15.88 0.11 0.82
N SER A 31 15.32 0.62 -0.28
CA SER A 31 16.01 0.64 -1.59
C SER A 31 17.37 1.36 -1.54
N LEU A 32 17.46 2.51 -0.88
CA LEU A 32 18.73 3.25 -0.79
C LEU A 32 19.75 2.54 0.11
N HIS A 33 19.30 1.93 1.20
CA HIS A 33 20.19 1.19 2.09
C HIS A 33 20.65 -0.16 1.50
N LEU A 34 19.89 -0.75 0.57
CA LEU A 34 20.38 -1.87 -0.23
C LEU A 34 21.49 -1.44 -1.19
N LEU A 35 21.35 -0.28 -1.87
CA LEU A 35 22.41 0.27 -2.71
C LEU A 35 23.66 0.61 -1.89
N GLN A 36 23.48 1.24 -0.72
CA GLN A 36 24.57 1.52 0.21
C GLN A 36 25.30 0.25 0.64
N ALA A 37 24.58 -0.78 1.06
CA ALA A 37 25.17 -2.06 1.46
C ALA A 37 25.88 -2.76 0.28
N GLY A 38 25.31 -2.68 -0.92
CA GLY A 38 25.93 -3.16 -2.16
C GLY A 38 27.25 -2.45 -2.46
N CYS A 39 27.29 -1.12 -2.39
CA CYS A 39 28.52 -0.33 -2.52
C CYS A 39 29.56 -0.70 -1.45
N GLY A 40 29.14 -0.80 -0.18
CA GLY A 40 30.03 -1.18 0.93
C GLY A 40 30.66 -2.56 0.74
N SER A 41 29.92 -3.52 0.18
CA SER A 41 30.42 -4.88 -0.08
C SER A 41 31.58 -4.93 -1.08
N VAL A 42 31.76 -3.88 -1.88
CA VAL A 42 32.85 -3.75 -2.86
C VAL A 42 33.85 -2.64 -2.50
N GLY A 43 33.82 -2.15 -1.26
CA GLY A 43 34.76 -1.16 -0.73
C GLY A 43 34.49 0.27 -1.19
N LEU A 44 33.26 0.59 -1.59
CA LEU A 44 32.84 1.97 -1.88
C LEU A 44 32.17 2.59 -0.66
N THR A 45 32.47 3.86 -0.40
CA THR A 45 31.88 4.65 0.68
C THR A 45 30.62 5.34 0.15
N THR A 46 29.45 4.92 0.61
CA THR A 46 28.16 5.50 0.21
C THR A 46 27.35 5.90 1.44
N HIS A 47 26.73 7.06 1.39
CA HIS A 47 25.94 7.63 2.48
C HIS A 47 24.51 7.92 2.05
N VAL A 48 23.54 7.80 2.96
CA VAL A 48 22.12 8.11 2.73
C VAL A 48 21.74 9.38 3.48
N LEU A 49 21.24 10.38 2.76
CA LEU A 49 20.74 11.64 3.31
C LEU A 49 19.20 11.69 3.26
N TYR A 50 18.59 11.77 4.42
CA TYR A 50 17.14 11.84 4.61
C TYR A 50 16.62 13.26 4.39
N THR A 51 16.57 13.70 3.13
CA THR A 51 16.10 15.05 2.82
C THR A 51 14.61 15.26 3.13
N ASN A 52 13.82 14.18 3.20
CA ASN A 52 12.45 14.21 3.70
C ASN A 52 12.35 14.62 5.19
N LEU A 53 13.26 14.13 6.03
CA LEU A 53 13.33 14.55 7.44
C LEU A 53 13.69 16.04 7.54
N LEU A 54 14.65 16.50 6.73
CA LEU A 54 15.00 17.92 6.62
C LEU A 54 13.85 18.79 6.13
N TYR A 55 13.12 18.33 5.11
CA TYR A 55 11.99 19.08 4.54
C TYR A 55 10.83 19.19 5.54
N SER A 56 10.62 18.16 6.37
CA SER A 56 9.61 18.17 7.44
C SER A 56 9.80 19.27 8.49
N LEU A 57 11.00 19.89 8.57
CA LEU A 57 11.25 21.06 9.42
C LEU A 57 10.56 22.33 8.91
N ILE A 58 10.24 22.40 7.61
CA ILE A 58 9.56 23.55 7.01
C ILE A 58 8.06 23.33 6.99
N THR A 59 7.62 22.13 6.65
CA THR A 59 6.19 21.82 6.57
C THR A 59 5.59 21.52 7.94
N GLY A 60 6.39 21.05 8.90
CA GLY A 60 5.89 20.40 10.12
C GLY A 60 5.46 18.96 9.83
N SER A 61 5.52 18.10 10.85
CA SER A 61 5.35 16.63 10.72
C SER A 61 3.96 16.24 10.19
N ASP A 62 2.89 16.82 10.73
CA ASP A 62 1.52 16.46 10.34
C ASP A 62 1.20 16.88 8.90
N LEU A 63 1.62 18.09 8.51
CA LEU A 63 1.43 18.58 7.15
C LEU A 63 2.28 17.80 6.15
N HIS A 64 3.53 17.49 6.52
CA HIS A 64 4.41 16.64 5.73
C HIS A 64 3.77 15.29 5.42
N ILE A 65 3.29 14.58 6.45
CA ILE A 65 2.74 13.23 6.31
C ILE A 65 1.51 13.26 5.42
N LYS A 66 0.61 14.23 5.60
CA LYS A 66 -0.61 14.33 4.79
C LYS A 66 -0.28 14.65 3.32
N ILE A 67 0.64 15.57 3.03
CA ILE A 67 1.08 15.85 1.64
C ILE A 67 1.76 14.61 1.02
N ALA A 68 2.66 13.97 1.77
CA ALA A 68 3.41 12.81 1.28
C ALA A 68 2.54 11.56 1.08
N ARG A 69 1.42 11.43 1.81
CA ARG A 69 0.46 10.32 1.63
C ARG A 69 -0.50 10.53 0.48
N GLU A 70 -0.75 11.77 0.07
CA GLU A 70 -1.73 12.11 -0.95
C GLU A 70 -1.13 12.01 -2.37
N SER A 71 -0.86 10.79 -2.82
CA SER A 71 -0.21 10.53 -4.10
C SER A 71 -1.13 10.71 -5.31
N HIS A 72 -2.46 10.60 -5.16
CA HIS A 72 -3.40 10.67 -6.29
C HIS A 72 -3.58 12.09 -6.82
N LEU A 73 -3.51 13.09 -5.94
CA LEU A 73 -3.62 14.51 -6.29
C LEU A 73 -2.28 15.15 -6.61
N PHE A 74 -1.17 14.42 -6.38
CA PHE A 74 0.18 14.90 -6.60
C PHE A 74 0.45 16.22 -5.85
N LEU A 75 -0.14 16.40 -4.66
CA LEU A 75 0.01 17.64 -3.88
C LEU A 75 1.48 17.95 -3.62
N GLY A 76 2.25 16.91 -3.27
CA GLY A 76 3.68 17.05 -3.07
C GLY A 76 4.42 17.54 -4.31
N GLU A 77 4.13 16.98 -5.47
CA GLU A 77 4.81 17.30 -6.73
C GLU A 77 4.57 18.77 -7.13
N ARG A 78 3.35 19.27 -6.91
CA ARG A 78 2.95 20.66 -7.19
C ARG A 78 3.80 21.68 -6.43
N LEU A 79 4.22 21.39 -5.19
CA LEU A 79 5.06 22.31 -4.40
C LEU A 79 6.46 22.52 -4.96
N PHE A 80 6.95 21.60 -5.80
CA PHE A 80 8.31 21.63 -6.33
C PHE A 80 8.35 22.09 -7.80
N VAL A 81 7.20 22.24 -8.48
CA VAL A 81 7.10 22.67 -9.89
C VAL A 81 7.86 23.97 -10.14
N SER A 82 7.69 24.99 -9.29
CA SER A 82 8.38 26.27 -9.43
C SER A 82 9.91 26.16 -9.40
N SER A 83 10.44 25.14 -8.71
CA SER A 83 11.88 24.91 -8.60
C SER A 83 12.47 24.24 -9.85
N VAL A 84 11.66 23.53 -10.63
CA VAL A 84 12.12 22.77 -11.82
C VAL A 84 11.73 23.48 -13.11
N PHE A 85 10.45 23.78 -13.30
CA PHE A 85 9.90 24.25 -14.58
C PHE A 85 9.60 25.77 -14.59
N GLY A 86 9.67 26.43 -13.43
CA GLY A 86 9.28 27.83 -13.26
C GLY A 86 7.75 28.00 -13.20
N GLY A 87 7.30 29.23 -12.88
CA GLY A 87 5.87 29.54 -12.67
C GLY A 87 5.33 29.06 -11.31
N SER A 88 4.18 29.57 -10.88
CA SER A 88 3.48 29.11 -9.66
C SER A 88 2.31 28.21 -10.04
N THR A 89 2.08 27.17 -9.24
CA THR A 89 0.91 26.30 -9.40
C THR A 89 -0.34 26.85 -8.71
N ALA A 90 -0.23 27.83 -7.81
CA ALA A 90 -1.27 28.16 -6.83
C ALA A 90 -2.64 28.62 -7.36
N GLY A 91 -2.76 29.00 -8.64
CA GLY A 91 -4.01 29.52 -9.21
C GLY A 91 -5.01 28.41 -9.56
N GLY A 92 -4.92 27.88 -10.79
CA GLY A 92 -6.04 27.15 -11.40
C GLY A 92 -6.40 25.79 -10.79
N TRP A 93 -5.45 25.06 -10.21
CA TRP A 93 -5.77 23.74 -9.63
C TRP A 93 -6.32 23.84 -8.21
N LEU A 94 -5.94 24.88 -7.44
CA LEU A 94 -6.39 25.00 -6.06
C LEU A 94 -7.86 25.44 -6.00
N ASP A 95 -8.30 26.26 -6.97
CA ASP A 95 -9.71 26.57 -7.19
C ASP A 95 -10.53 25.30 -7.55
N LYS A 96 -9.97 24.43 -8.41
CA LYS A 96 -10.56 23.12 -8.71
C LYS A 96 -10.62 22.24 -7.45
N PHE A 97 -9.53 22.15 -6.69
CA PHE A 97 -9.43 21.31 -5.48
C PHE A 97 -10.37 21.75 -4.37
N SER A 98 -10.53 23.06 -4.18
CA SER A 98 -11.42 23.66 -3.18
C SER A 98 -12.90 23.52 -3.54
N ASN A 99 -13.22 23.22 -4.81
CA ASN A 99 -14.60 22.96 -5.24
C ASN A 99 -15.06 21.57 -4.77
N PRO A 100 -16.09 21.46 -3.91
CA PRO A 100 -16.61 20.17 -3.43
C PRO A 100 -17.09 19.24 -4.54
N GLY A 101 -17.51 19.78 -5.69
CA GLY A 101 -17.98 19.00 -6.83
C GLY A 101 -16.89 18.51 -7.79
N TRP A 102 -15.64 18.93 -7.63
CA TRP A 102 -14.55 18.48 -8.50
C TRP A 102 -14.05 17.10 -8.08
N LEU A 103 -13.82 16.16 -8.99
CA LEU A 103 -13.16 14.88 -8.68
C LEU A 103 -12.01 14.69 -9.67
N PRO A 104 -10.89 14.06 -9.26
CA PRO A 104 -9.82 13.76 -10.21
C PRO A 104 -10.32 12.82 -11.32
N ASP A 105 -10.15 13.19 -12.59
CA ASP A 105 -10.69 12.45 -13.76
C ASP A 105 -10.21 10.98 -13.85
N HIS A 106 -9.07 10.66 -13.25
CA HIS A 106 -8.54 9.29 -13.21
C HIS A 106 -9.14 8.43 -12.09
N THR A 107 -9.96 9.03 -11.23
CA THR A 107 -10.61 8.34 -10.10
C THR A 107 -12.10 8.14 -10.36
N TRP A 108 -12.80 9.11 -10.95
CA TRP A 108 -14.26 9.05 -11.04
C TRP A 108 -14.81 9.83 -12.24
N LYS A 109 -15.68 9.20 -13.04
CA LYS A 109 -16.51 9.90 -14.04
C LYS A 109 -17.96 9.93 -13.56
N ILE A 110 -18.30 10.93 -12.76
CA ILE A 110 -19.62 11.04 -12.13
C ILE A 110 -20.43 12.15 -12.79
N LYS A 111 -21.74 11.93 -12.91
CA LYS A 111 -22.68 12.96 -13.39
C LYS A 111 -22.53 14.23 -12.54
N PRO A 112 -22.38 15.43 -13.14
CA PRO A 112 -22.05 16.67 -12.39
C PRO A 112 -22.98 16.98 -11.21
N HIS A 113 -24.28 16.72 -11.34
CA HIS A 113 -25.27 16.97 -10.28
C HIS A 113 -25.15 16.02 -9.07
N MET A 114 -24.40 14.91 -9.20
CA MET A 114 -24.17 13.94 -8.13
C MET A 114 -22.76 14.03 -7.54
N ALA A 115 -21.88 14.83 -8.14
CA ALA A 115 -20.49 14.94 -7.72
C ALA A 115 -20.36 15.45 -6.27
N ASN A 116 -21.21 16.38 -5.83
CA ASN A 116 -21.25 16.86 -4.45
C ASN A 116 -21.63 15.73 -3.48
N GLN A 117 -22.64 14.91 -3.79
CA GLN A 117 -23.09 13.84 -2.90
C GLN A 117 -22.04 12.73 -2.76
N VAL A 118 -21.35 12.38 -3.86
CA VAL A 118 -20.27 11.39 -3.82
C VAL A 118 -19.04 11.96 -3.13
N SER A 119 -18.71 13.22 -3.39
CA SER A 119 -17.62 13.92 -2.73
C SER A 119 -17.85 14.01 -1.22
N ASP A 120 -19.00 14.47 -0.75
CA ASP A 120 -19.30 14.61 0.70
C ASP A 120 -19.22 13.27 1.44
N VAL A 121 -19.60 12.18 0.78
CA VAL A 121 -19.54 10.81 1.33
C VAL A 121 -18.12 10.23 1.31
N LEU A 122 -17.24 10.71 0.41
CA LEU A 122 -15.89 10.20 0.19
C LEU A 122 -14.77 11.18 0.59
N ALA A 123 -15.07 12.40 1.05
CA ALA A 123 -14.09 13.48 1.23
C ALA A 123 -13.80 13.85 2.70
N PRO A 124 -12.80 13.22 3.32
CA PRO A 124 -12.15 13.79 4.51
C PRO A 124 -11.10 14.88 4.23
N PHE A 125 -10.83 15.28 2.97
CA PHE A 125 -9.53 15.90 2.62
C PHE A 125 -9.55 17.34 2.07
N ARG A 126 -10.72 17.98 1.88
CA ARG A 126 -10.81 19.19 1.02
C ARG A 126 -10.68 20.56 1.68
N GLN A 127 -10.56 20.67 3.01
CA GLN A 127 -10.68 21.96 3.71
C GLN A 127 -9.43 22.42 4.46
N TRP A 128 -8.25 21.92 4.10
CA TRP A 128 -7.09 22.03 5.00
C TRP A 128 -6.06 23.11 4.63
N ILE A 129 -6.02 23.64 3.41
CA ILE A 129 -5.03 24.69 3.07
C ILE A 129 -5.62 25.73 2.11
N GLY A 130 -5.52 27.02 2.47
CA GLY A 130 -5.95 28.12 1.62
C GLY A 130 -4.89 28.53 0.59
N THR A 131 -5.27 29.34 -0.40
CA THR A 131 -4.37 29.81 -1.47
C THR A 131 -3.14 30.55 -0.95
N ALA A 132 -3.31 31.42 0.05
CA ALA A 132 -2.20 32.16 0.64
C ALA A 132 -1.20 31.23 1.35
N ASP A 133 -1.70 30.24 2.09
CA ASP A 133 -0.86 29.24 2.77
C ASP A 133 -0.08 28.39 1.77
N TRP A 134 -0.73 28.02 0.65
CA TRP A 134 -0.09 27.26 -0.42
C TRP A 134 1.04 28.06 -1.10
N GLN A 135 0.80 29.31 -1.48
CA GLN A 135 1.81 30.18 -2.09
C GLN A 135 3.00 30.40 -1.15
N HIS A 136 2.72 30.56 0.15
CA HIS A 136 3.76 30.68 1.16
C HIS A 136 4.61 29.40 1.23
N LEU A 137 3.99 28.23 1.23
CA LEU A 137 4.67 26.94 1.26
C LEU A 137 5.49 26.68 -0.02
N GLU A 138 4.98 27.03 -1.20
CA GLU A 138 5.68 26.94 -2.49
C GLU A 138 6.95 27.83 -2.49
N SER A 139 6.85 29.05 -1.94
CA SER A 139 7.99 29.97 -1.78
C SER A 139 9.05 29.42 -0.83
N LEU A 140 8.64 28.91 0.34
CA LEU A 140 9.55 28.28 1.29
C LEU A 140 10.25 27.05 0.70
N THR A 141 9.50 26.25 -0.07
CA THR A 141 10.02 25.06 -0.77
C THR A 141 11.09 25.46 -1.78
N THR A 142 10.84 26.47 -2.60
CA THR A 142 11.82 26.95 -3.58
C THR A 142 13.10 27.47 -2.93
N GLN A 143 12.99 28.20 -1.81
CA GLN A 143 14.15 28.65 -1.05
C GLN A 143 14.91 27.48 -0.42
N TRP A 144 14.19 26.47 0.07
CA TRP A 144 14.80 25.28 0.66
C TRP A 144 15.56 24.46 -0.37
N VAL A 145 14.97 24.17 -1.53
CA VAL A 145 15.61 23.43 -2.63
C VAL A 145 16.95 24.08 -2.98
N ARG A 146 16.98 25.40 -3.17
CA ARG A 146 18.22 26.14 -3.49
C ARG A 146 19.27 26.01 -2.39
N LYS A 147 18.87 26.21 -1.12
CA LYS A 147 19.81 26.18 0.02
C LYS A 147 20.38 24.78 0.24
N ILE A 148 19.54 23.76 0.19
CA ILE A 148 19.96 22.37 0.38
C ILE A 148 20.76 21.87 -0.82
N GLY A 149 20.34 22.19 -2.04
CA GLY A 149 21.08 21.87 -3.25
C GLY A 149 22.49 22.45 -3.24
N GLN A 150 22.65 23.73 -2.88
CA GLN A 150 23.97 24.36 -2.73
C GLN A 150 24.81 23.70 -1.63
N ARG A 151 24.19 23.35 -0.50
CA ARG A 151 24.88 22.69 0.61
C ARG A 151 25.44 21.32 0.19
N ILE A 152 24.63 20.52 -0.51
CA ILE A 152 25.03 19.21 -1.00
C ILE A 152 26.08 19.32 -2.11
N ALA A 153 25.93 20.29 -3.01
CA ALA A 153 26.90 20.54 -4.09
C ALA A 153 28.32 20.90 -3.60
N ASN A 154 28.43 21.42 -2.37
CA ASN A 154 29.69 21.75 -1.71
C ASN A 154 30.27 20.58 -0.89
N MET A 155 29.61 19.42 -0.84
CA MET A 155 30.12 18.20 -0.21
C MET A 155 31.03 17.45 -1.19
N GLY A 156 31.94 16.63 -0.66
CA GLY A 156 32.92 15.86 -1.42
C GLY A 156 32.35 14.56 -2.01
N TYR A 157 31.23 14.62 -2.73
CA TYR A 157 30.61 13.46 -3.39
C TYR A 157 30.58 13.63 -4.90
N PRO A 158 31.27 12.78 -5.69
CA PRO A 158 31.25 12.85 -7.14
C PRO A 158 29.93 12.37 -7.73
N VAL A 159 29.24 11.44 -7.05
CA VAL A 159 27.93 10.92 -7.47
C VAL A 159 26.87 11.31 -6.43
N VAL A 160 25.76 11.89 -6.89
CA VAL A 160 24.58 12.13 -6.06
C VAL A 160 23.35 11.50 -6.70
N GLY A 161 22.77 10.51 -6.02
CA GLY A 161 21.60 9.77 -6.45
C GLY A 161 20.33 10.20 -5.73
N CYS A 162 19.15 10.10 -6.34
CA CYS A 162 17.86 10.22 -5.65
C CYS A 162 16.88 9.13 -6.09
N SER A 163 16.20 8.50 -5.13
CA SER A 163 15.19 7.48 -5.42
C SER A 163 13.79 8.09 -5.53
N THR A 164 12.98 7.55 -6.44
CA THR A 164 11.62 8.00 -6.74
C THR A 164 10.58 6.94 -6.40
N SER A 165 9.42 7.41 -5.97
CA SER A 165 8.16 6.67 -5.85
C SER A 165 7.05 7.49 -6.52
N PRO A 166 5.85 6.91 -6.77
CA PRO A 166 4.69 7.70 -7.16
C PRO A 166 4.51 8.91 -6.24
N GLY A 167 4.39 10.12 -6.81
CA GLY A 167 4.30 11.38 -6.07
C GLY A 167 5.63 11.99 -5.61
N GLY A 168 6.77 11.44 -6.02
CA GLY A 168 8.11 11.88 -5.60
C GLY A 168 9.07 12.25 -6.74
N LEU A 169 8.62 12.39 -8.00
CA LEU A 169 9.50 12.62 -9.15
C LEU A 169 10.05 14.06 -9.22
N VAL A 170 9.17 15.06 -9.30
CA VAL A 170 9.50 16.49 -9.37
C VAL A 170 10.31 16.92 -8.13
N PRO A 171 9.99 16.48 -6.88
CA PRO A 171 10.82 16.79 -5.72
C PRO A 171 12.25 16.24 -5.82
N ALA A 172 12.43 15.02 -6.34
CA ALA A 172 13.74 14.44 -6.56
C ALA A 172 14.53 15.20 -7.63
N ILE A 173 13.88 15.51 -8.76
CA ILE A 173 14.47 16.31 -9.84
C ILE A 173 14.87 17.71 -9.34
N ALA A 174 14.02 18.38 -8.55
CA ALA A 174 14.30 19.71 -8.03
C ALA A 174 15.60 19.78 -7.23
N LEU A 175 15.84 18.80 -6.37
CA LEU A 175 17.11 18.72 -5.63
C LEU A 175 18.29 18.43 -6.53
N LEU A 176 18.22 17.39 -7.37
CA LEU A 176 19.33 17.02 -8.25
C LEU A 176 19.70 18.14 -9.23
N ASP A 177 18.69 18.79 -9.82
CA ASP A 177 18.88 19.92 -10.72
C ASP A 177 19.49 21.14 -10.00
N SER A 178 19.06 21.43 -8.77
CA SER A 178 19.68 22.49 -7.96
C SER A 178 21.13 22.18 -7.58
N ILE A 179 21.46 20.90 -7.34
CA ILE A 179 22.84 20.46 -7.06
C ILE A 179 23.70 20.64 -8.31
N LYS A 180 23.22 20.16 -9.47
CA LYS A 180 23.93 20.27 -10.75
C LYS A 180 24.21 21.72 -11.14
N LYS A 181 23.24 22.61 -10.92
CA LYS A 181 23.38 24.06 -11.16
C LYS A 181 24.44 24.70 -10.25
N ALA A 182 24.56 24.23 -9.00
CA ALA A 182 25.53 24.73 -8.05
C ALA A 182 26.95 24.16 -8.26
N ASN A 183 27.06 22.93 -8.75
CA ASN A 183 28.32 22.28 -9.08
C ASN A 183 28.14 21.32 -10.26
N ALA A 184 28.58 21.74 -11.45
CA ALA A 184 28.44 20.97 -12.69
C ALA A 184 29.29 19.67 -12.71
N ASN A 185 30.26 19.54 -11.81
CA ASN A 185 31.12 18.34 -11.71
C ASN A 185 30.43 17.19 -10.97
N VAL A 186 29.39 17.47 -10.18
CA VAL A 186 28.59 16.40 -9.55
C VAL A 186 27.82 15.66 -10.63
N ILE A 187 27.92 14.34 -10.61
CA ILE A 187 27.17 13.44 -11.48
C ILE A 187 25.86 13.09 -10.80
N THR A 188 24.75 13.51 -11.39
CA THR A 188 23.41 13.30 -10.84
C THR A 188 22.79 12.02 -11.40
N VAL A 189 22.24 11.20 -10.51
CA VAL A 189 21.57 9.95 -10.87
C VAL A 189 20.16 9.95 -10.28
N ILE A 190 19.17 9.55 -11.05
CA ILE A 190 17.81 9.33 -10.56
C ILE A 190 17.40 7.88 -10.80
N GLY A 191 16.75 7.27 -9.82
CA GLY A 191 16.30 5.88 -9.91
C GLY A 191 15.01 5.64 -9.14
N GLY A 192 14.60 4.38 -9.01
CA GLY A 192 13.40 3.99 -8.28
C GLY A 192 12.20 3.71 -9.19
N ALA A 193 11.00 3.67 -8.59
CA ALA A 193 9.82 3.09 -9.22
C ALA A 193 9.34 3.84 -10.46
N LEU A 194 9.68 5.13 -10.60
CA LEU A 194 9.32 5.98 -11.73
C LEU A 194 10.43 6.11 -12.79
N CYS A 195 11.41 5.20 -12.77
CA CYS A 195 12.55 5.22 -13.68
C CYS A 195 12.66 3.96 -14.54
N ASP A 196 11.73 3.01 -14.47
CA ASP A 196 11.82 1.78 -15.26
C ASP A 196 11.22 1.90 -16.67
N GLY A 197 11.83 1.19 -17.61
CA GLY A 197 11.42 1.11 -19.02
C GLY A 197 11.19 2.50 -19.63
N ALA A 198 10.02 2.69 -20.25
CA ALA A 198 9.66 3.95 -20.91
C ALA A 198 9.70 5.18 -19.98
N MET A 199 9.55 5.00 -18.66
CA MET A 199 9.63 6.12 -17.72
C MET A 199 11.04 6.70 -17.66
N ALA A 200 12.09 5.90 -17.86
CA ALA A 200 13.47 6.41 -17.92
C ALA A 200 13.63 7.47 -19.02
N GLU A 201 13.13 7.16 -20.22
CA GLU A 201 13.11 8.08 -21.35
C GLU A 201 12.25 9.32 -21.06
N GLY A 202 11.11 9.12 -20.41
CA GLY A 202 10.22 10.19 -19.96
C GLY A 202 10.94 11.19 -19.04
N VAL A 203 11.69 10.69 -18.05
CA VAL A 203 12.48 11.52 -17.13
C VAL A 203 13.55 12.31 -17.86
N LEU A 204 14.33 11.68 -18.75
CA LEU A 204 15.34 12.39 -19.54
C LEU A 204 14.75 13.46 -20.48
N SER A 205 13.51 13.28 -20.93
CA SER A 205 12.84 14.23 -21.81
C SER A 205 12.53 15.58 -21.15
N LEU A 206 12.57 15.66 -19.81
CA LEU A 206 12.30 16.88 -19.05
C LEU A 206 13.41 17.93 -19.15
N LYS A 207 14.57 17.59 -19.77
CA LYS A 207 15.70 18.52 -20.01
C LYS A 207 16.21 19.22 -18.75
N THR A 208 16.30 18.45 -17.67
CA THR A 208 16.81 18.91 -16.36
C THR A 208 18.27 18.51 -16.18
N GLY A 209 18.90 18.95 -15.09
CA GLY A 209 20.29 18.62 -14.71
C GLY A 209 20.52 17.18 -14.27
N ILE A 210 19.77 16.22 -14.83
CA ILE A 210 19.92 14.78 -14.60
C ILE A 210 20.90 14.20 -15.62
N ASP A 211 22.03 13.66 -15.16
CA ASP A 211 23.03 13.04 -16.04
C ASP A 211 22.64 11.61 -16.42
N TYR A 212 22.20 10.81 -15.44
CA TYR A 212 21.87 9.40 -15.61
C TYR A 212 20.55 9.00 -14.95
N VAL A 213 19.86 8.03 -15.56
CA VAL A 213 18.68 7.36 -15.00
C VAL A 213 19.00 5.88 -14.79
N LEU A 214 18.86 5.39 -13.56
CA LEU A 214 18.98 3.97 -13.23
C LEU A 214 17.61 3.30 -13.36
N ALA A 215 17.47 2.40 -14.33
CA ALA A 215 16.21 1.76 -14.68
C ALA A 215 16.18 0.28 -14.23
N GLY A 216 15.34 -0.05 -13.24
CA GLY A 216 15.23 -1.41 -12.71
C GLY A 216 16.02 -1.65 -11.42
N GLU A 217 16.46 -2.89 -11.19
CA GLU A 217 17.16 -3.31 -9.98
C GLU A 217 18.60 -2.79 -9.95
N GLY A 218 18.96 -2.08 -8.87
CA GLY A 218 20.21 -1.33 -8.80
C GLY A 218 21.33 -2.01 -8.02
N GLU A 219 21.07 -3.14 -7.34
CA GLU A 219 21.98 -3.72 -6.36
C GLU A 219 23.33 -4.16 -6.96
N ILE A 220 23.33 -4.60 -8.23
CA ILE A 220 24.54 -4.99 -8.96
C ILE A 220 25.08 -3.80 -9.75
N THR A 221 24.20 -3.13 -10.49
CA THR A 221 24.60 -2.10 -11.47
C THR A 221 25.06 -0.81 -10.83
N PHE A 222 24.46 -0.37 -9.73
CA PHE A 222 24.81 0.91 -9.10
C PHE A 222 26.21 0.90 -8.48
N PRO A 223 26.64 -0.14 -7.73
CA PRO A 223 28.03 -0.23 -7.27
C PRO A 223 29.05 -0.23 -8.42
N ASP A 224 28.76 -0.92 -9.52
CA ASP A 224 29.62 -0.90 -10.71
C ASP A 224 29.68 0.50 -11.35
N PHE A 225 28.53 1.18 -11.46
CA PHE A 225 28.44 2.56 -11.94
C PHE A 225 29.28 3.52 -11.08
N VAL A 226 29.13 3.49 -9.76
CA VAL A 226 29.87 4.36 -8.84
C VAL A 226 31.38 4.09 -8.93
N ARG A 227 31.79 2.82 -9.01
CA ARG A 227 33.20 2.44 -9.21
C ARG A 227 33.77 3.02 -10.49
N LYS A 228 33.06 2.86 -11.61
CA LYS A 228 33.49 3.39 -12.92
C LYS A 228 33.64 4.90 -12.88
N VAL A 229 32.69 5.61 -12.28
CA VAL A 229 32.76 7.07 -12.08
C VAL A 229 34.00 7.46 -11.27
N ARG A 230 34.22 6.81 -10.12
CA ARG A 230 35.40 7.03 -9.27
C ARG A 230 36.71 6.82 -10.04
N ASP A 231 36.74 5.81 -10.89
CA ASP A 231 37.89 5.46 -11.72
C ASP A 231 37.98 6.31 -13.02
N GLY A 232 37.15 7.36 -13.16
CA GLY A 232 37.19 8.31 -14.28
C GLY A 232 36.50 7.86 -15.56
N HIS A 233 35.70 6.79 -15.52
CA HIS A 233 35.02 6.20 -16.66
C HIS A 233 33.51 6.47 -16.61
N LEU A 234 33.04 7.36 -17.49
CA LEU A 234 31.61 7.69 -17.61
C LEU A 234 30.93 6.81 -18.67
N PRO A 235 29.76 6.21 -18.38
CA PRO A 235 28.97 5.54 -19.41
C PRO A 235 28.54 6.53 -20.50
N GLY A 236 28.60 6.08 -21.76
CA GLY A 236 28.10 6.86 -22.90
C GLY A 236 26.58 6.92 -22.96
N GLU A 237 25.89 5.89 -22.46
CA GLU A 237 24.43 5.84 -22.36
C GLU A 237 23.95 6.49 -21.07
N LYS A 238 22.92 7.33 -21.16
CA LYS A 238 22.32 8.01 -19.99
C LYS A 238 21.36 7.12 -19.20
N ILE A 239 20.73 6.14 -19.86
CA ILE A 239 19.86 5.17 -19.19
C ILE A 239 20.72 3.97 -18.84
N ILE A 240 20.91 3.74 -17.55
CA ILE A 240 21.69 2.63 -17.03
C ILE A 240 20.71 1.51 -16.65
N ALA A 241 20.69 0.44 -17.43
CA ALA A 241 19.82 -0.70 -17.18
C ALA A 241 20.30 -1.49 -15.95
N GLY A 242 19.42 -1.63 -14.98
CA GLY A 242 19.61 -2.42 -13.78
C GLY A 242 19.61 -3.92 -14.09
N GLU A 243 20.58 -4.65 -13.55
CA GLU A 243 20.64 -6.11 -13.65
C GLU A 243 19.79 -6.75 -12.54
N PRO A 244 18.76 -7.55 -12.87
CA PRO A 244 17.96 -8.22 -11.85
C PRO A 244 18.77 -9.23 -11.04
N VAL A 245 18.66 -9.16 -9.71
CA VAL A 245 19.36 -10.07 -8.81
C VAL A 245 18.74 -11.46 -8.86
N LYS A 246 19.44 -12.46 -9.41
CA LYS A 246 18.87 -13.80 -9.60
C LYS A 246 18.55 -14.52 -8.28
N ASP A 247 19.46 -14.43 -7.31
CA ASP A 247 19.31 -15.02 -5.98
C ASP A 247 19.22 -13.90 -4.93
N LEU A 248 18.04 -13.74 -4.32
CA LEU A 248 17.83 -12.67 -3.34
C LEU A 248 18.61 -12.90 -2.04
N ASP A 249 19.10 -14.10 -1.78
CA ASP A 249 19.91 -14.38 -0.59
C ASP A 249 21.28 -13.70 -0.66
N THR A 250 21.79 -13.40 -1.86
CA THR A 250 23.06 -12.69 -2.05
C THR A 250 22.99 -11.20 -1.77
N ILE A 251 21.78 -10.65 -1.62
CA ILE A 251 21.60 -9.22 -1.32
C ILE A 251 22.13 -8.97 0.10
N PRO A 252 23.03 -7.99 0.30
CA PRO A 252 23.57 -7.68 1.62
C PRO A 252 22.49 -7.16 2.57
N ILE A 253 22.68 -7.36 3.88
CA ILE A 253 21.77 -6.84 4.89
C ILE A 253 21.91 -5.30 4.93
N PRO A 254 20.82 -4.53 4.77
CA PRO A 254 20.89 -3.07 4.86
C PRO A 254 21.26 -2.60 6.28
N ASP A 255 21.77 -1.39 6.39
CA ASP A 255 22.01 -0.72 7.68
C ASP A 255 21.22 0.58 7.76
N TYR A 256 20.31 0.69 8.73
CA TYR A 256 19.48 1.87 8.90
C TYR A 256 20.03 2.90 9.90
N GLN A 257 21.29 2.76 10.32
CA GLN A 257 21.88 3.63 11.34
C GLN A 257 21.79 5.13 10.99
N GLU A 258 22.00 5.50 9.74
CA GLU A 258 21.94 6.90 9.28
C GLU A 258 20.54 7.51 9.41
N TYR A 259 19.48 6.71 9.23
CA TYR A 259 18.11 7.15 9.50
C TYR A 259 17.94 7.54 10.96
N PHE A 260 18.35 6.67 11.89
CA PHE A 260 18.18 6.89 13.32
C PHE A 260 19.02 8.08 13.80
N GLN A 261 20.25 8.23 13.31
CA GLN A 261 21.11 9.37 13.62
C GLN A 261 20.49 10.69 13.14
N GLN A 262 20.01 10.73 11.90
CA GLN A 262 19.41 11.94 11.33
C GLN A 262 18.06 12.27 11.97
N LEU A 263 17.26 11.25 12.32
CA LEU A 263 16.02 11.43 13.08
C LEU A 263 16.30 11.99 14.48
N ALA A 264 17.34 11.49 15.15
CA ALA A 264 17.78 12.00 16.45
C ALA A 264 18.32 13.44 16.39
N ALA A 265 18.71 13.92 15.21
CA ALA A 265 19.13 15.32 15.01
C ALA A 265 17.95 16.30 14.85
N LEU A 266 16.72 15.81 14.61
CA LEU A 266 15.52 16.66 14.54
C LEU A 266 15.09 17.15 15.93
N PRO A 267 14.40 18.30 16.05
CA PRO A 267 13.69 18.67 17.27
C PRO A 267 12.67 17.60 17.69
N ALA A 268 12.45 17.40 18.98
CA ALA A 268 11.53 16.37 19.49
C ALA A 268 10.10 16.52 18.93
N SER A 269 9.63 17.76 18.70
CA SER A 269 8.34 18.07 18.07
C SER A 269 8.18 17.56 16.63
N ASN A 270 9.28 17.28 15.95
CA ASN A 270 9.31 16.83 14.55
C ASN A 270 9.60 15.32 14.44
N ARG A 271 9.83 14.64 15.56
CA ARG A 271 10.06 13.19 15.57
C ARG A 271 8.72 12.46 15.64
N PRO A 272 8.58 11.29 14.98
CA PRO A 272 7.48 10.37 15.23
C PRO A 272 7.41 10.04 16.73
N SER A 273 6.20 9.82 17.26
CA SER A 273 6.06 9.34 18.63
C SER A 273 6.76 7.99 18.81
N PRO A 274 7.33 7.71 19.99
CA PRO A 274 7.93 6.41 20.29
C PRO A 274 6.96 5.25 19.99
N GLY A 275 7.47 4.17 19.40
CA GLY A 275 6.66 2.98 19.05
C GLY A 275 5.97 3.02 17.67
N ILE A 276 6.14 4.09 16.89
CA ILE A 276 5.57 4.23 15.54
C ILE A 276 6.57 3.86 14.42
N ILE A 277 7.86 3.74 14.73
CA ILE A 277 8.89 3.47 13.73
C ILE A 277 8.89 1.99 13.38
N GLU A 278 8.82 1.70 12.08
CA GLU A 278 8.86 0.34 11.52
C GLU A 278 10.13 0.17 10.68
N ILE A 279 10.72 -1.02 10.73
CA ILE A 279 11.84 -1.39 9.85
C ILE A 279 11.29 -2.04 8.58
N PRO A 280 11.52 -1.49 7.39
CA PRO A 280 11.17 -2.15 6.15
C PRO A 280 12.13 -3.31 5.89
N TYR A 281 11.59 -4.44 5.44
CA TYR A 281 12.38 -5.57 4.98
C TYR A 281 11.67 -6.25 3.80
N GLU A 282 12.42 -6.65 2.78
CA GLU A 282 11.87 -7.35 1.62
C GLU A 282 12.23 -8.83 1.71
N THR A 283 11.24 -9.71 1.70
CA THR A 283 11.48 -11.17 1.66
C THR A 283 11.35 -11.75 0.26
N SER A 284 10.73 -11.04 -0.68
CA SER A 284 10.49 -11.47 -2.05
C SER A 284 10.28 -10.29 -3.01
N ARG A 285 10.54 -10.52 -4.30
CA ARG A 285 10.31 -9.57 -5.41
C ARG A 285 9.31 -10.14 -6.39
N GLY A 286 8.43 -9.29 -6.90
CA GLY A 286 7.36 -9.69 -7.81
C GLY A 286 6.14 -10.27 -7.08
N CYS A 287 5.28 -10.99 -7.80
CA CYS A 287 4.06 -11.61 -7.25
C CYS A 287 3.84 -12.97 -7.91
N TRP A 288 3.80 -14.04 -7.10
CA TRP A 288 3.56 -15.40 -7.60
C TRP A 288 2.16 -15.59 -8.21
N PHE A 289 1.20 -14.74 -7.84
CA PHE A 289 -0.17 -14.77 -8.37
C PHE A 289 -0.24 -14.09 -9.75
N GLY A 290 0.17 -12.82 -9.85
CA GLY A 290 0.43 -12.10 -11.11
C GLY A 290 -0.72 -12.06 -12.14
N LYS A 291 -1.99 -12.21 -11.74
CA LYS A 291 -3.16 -12.32 -12.64
C LYS A 291 -4.12 -11.13 -12.61
N CYS A 292 -4.04 -10.27 -11.60
CA CYS A 292 -4.92 -9.11 -11.44
C CYS A 292 -4.68 -8.10 -12.58
N PRO A 293 -5.66 -7.79 -13.43
CA PRO A 293 -5.44 -6.98 -14.63
C PRO A 293 -5.22 -5.50 -14.34
N PHE A 294 -5.68 -5.01 -13.17
CA PHE A 294 -5.51 -3.64 -12.70
C PHE A 294 -4.15 -3.37 -12.01
N CYS A 295 -3.45 -4.42 -11.57
CA CYS A 295 -2.24 -4.28 -10.77
C CYS A 295 -1.07 -3.75 -11.63
N GLY A 296 -0.45 -2.65 -11.22
CA GLY A 296 0.69 -2.03 -11.89
C GLY A 296 2.07 -2.48 -11.39
N TYR A 297 2.13 -3.23 -10.30
CA TYR A 297 3.40 -3.71 -9.76
C TYR A 297 4.08 -4.68 -10.75
N TYR A 298 5.42 -4.63 -10.81
CA TYR A 298 6.29 -5.40 -11.73
C TYR A 298 6.18 -6.94 -11.63
N GLY A 299 5.21 -7.46 -10.89
CA GLY A 299 4.96 -8.89 -10.71
C GLY A 299 4.21 -9.52 -11.87
N LYS A 300 4.89 -9.77 -13.00
CA LYS A 300 4.53 -10.98 -13.75
C LYS A 300 5.08 -12.17 -12.97
N LYS A 301 4.34 -13.28 -12.96
CA LYS A 301 4.76 -14.56 -12.35
C LYS A 301 6.22 -14.93 -12.71
N ASN A 302 6.68 -14.58 -13.90
CA ASN A 302 8.02 -14.90 -14.41
C ASN A 302 9.17 -14.13 -13.74
N PHE A 303 8.89 -13.10 -12.93
CA PHE A 303 9.92 -12.33 -12.20
C PHE A 303 9.93 -12.60 -10.69
N TYR A 304 9.08 -13.53 -10.24
CA TYR A 304 8.95 -13.83 -8.83
C TYR A 304 10.18 -14.56 -8.29
N ARG A 305 10.76 -14.01 -7.23
CA ARG A 305 11.90 -14.57 -6.48
C ARG A 305 11.68 -14.28 -5.00
N GLU A 306 12.22 -15.13 -4.14
CA GLU A 306 12.07 -15.01 -2.69
C GLU A 306 13.37 -15.39 -2.00
N LYS A 307 13.56 -14.92 -0.77
CA LYS A 307 14.67 -15.29 0.09
C LYS A 307 14.41 -16.63 0.76
N SER A 308 15.46 -17.36 1.11
CA SER A 308 15.30 -18.54 1.95
C SER A 308 14.85 -18.16 3.37
N PRO A 309 14.06 -19.00 4.07
CA PRO A 309 13.65 -18.72 5.44
C PRO A 309 14.83 -18.47 6.39
N ASN A 310 15.97 -19.16 6.21
CA ASN A 310 17.16 -18.95 7.02
C ASN A 310 17.75 -17.55 6.78
N ARG A 311 17.86 -17.14 5.51
CA ARG A 311 18.34 -15.79 5.17
C ARG A 311 17.48 -14.71 5.81
N VAL A 312 16.16 -14.88 5.81
CA VAL A 312 15.22 -13.96 6.44
C VAL A 312 15.45 -13.89 7.96
N ILE A 313 15.56 -15.03 8.64
CA ILE A 313 15.84 -15.09 10.08
C ILE A 313 17.16 -14.40 10.43
N ASP A 314 18.24 -14.71 9.70
CA ASP A 314 19.56 -14.11 9.93
C ASP A 314 19.51 -12.58 9.76
N ALA A 315 18.87 -12.11 8.68
CA ALA A 315 18.77 -10.68 8.41
C ALA A 315 17.93 -9.94 9.45
N LEU A 316 16.76 -10.47 9.81
CA LEU A 316 15.90 -9.88 10.82
C LEU A 316 16.58 -9.85 12.19
N GLY A 317 17.28 -10.94 12.57
CA GLY A 317 18.06 -11.00 13.79
C GLY A 317 19.11 -9.89 13.87
N VAL A 318 19.87 -9.67 12.78
CA VAL A 318 20.86 -8.58 12.69
C VAL A 318 20.19 -7.20 12.80
N LEU A 319 19.09 -6.96 12.07
CA LEU A 319 18.41 -5.67 12.07
C LEU A 319 17.82 -5.33 13.45
N ILE A 320 17.19 -6.30 14.10
CA ILE A 320 16.65 -6.14 15.46
C ILE A 320 17.78 -5.87 16.45
N GLN A 321 18.86 -6.66 16.41
CA GLN A 321 20.00 -6.48 17.31
C GLN A 321 20.64 -5.10 17.14
N ARG A 322 20.77 -4.61 15.91
CA ARG A 322 21.43 -3.34 15.59
C ARG A 322 20.59 -2.12 15.98
N HIS A 323 19.28 -2.17 15.74
CA HIS A 323 18.42 -0.99 15.86
C HIS A 323 17.46 -1.02 17.06
N GLY A 324 17.29 -2.17 17.72
CA GLY A 324 16.37 -2.34 18.85
C GLY A 324 14.90 -2.19 18.49
N ILE A 325 14.56 -2.23 17.19
CA ILE A 325 13.19 -2.12 16.69
C ILE A 325 12.68 -3.52 16.36
N HIS A 326 11.56 -3.89 16.98
CA HIS A 326 10.94 -5.20 16.85
C HIS A 326 9.75 -5.22 15.89
N THR A 327 9.35 -4.06 15.35
CA THR A 327 8.26 -3.95 14.38
C THR A 327 8.81 -3.82 12.97
N VAL A 328 8.44 -4.77 12.11
CA VAL A 328 8.92 -4.87 10.72
C VAL A 328 7.75 -4.78 9.75
N TYR A 329 7.87 -3.89 8.76
CA TYR A 329 6.96 -3.84 7.63
C TYR A 329 7.57 -4.62 6.47
N MET A 330 6.93 -5.73 6.07
CA MET A 330 7.42 -6.52 4.94
C MET A 330 6.98 -5.87 3.63
N THR A 331 7.93 -5.44 2.81
CA THR A 331 7.65 -4.65 1.59
C THR A 331 7.27 -5.50 0.37
N ASP A 332 7.06 -6.79 0.58
CA ASP A 332 6.67 -7.78 -0.42
C ASP A 332 5.33 -7.42 -1.07
N ASN A 333 5.19 -7.60 -2.40
CA ASN A 333 3.88 -7.43 -3.04
C ASN A 333 2.86 -8.52 -2.63
N ILE A 334 3.37 -9.65 -2.13
CA ILE A 334 2.59 -10.78 -1.63
C ILE A 334 3.51 -11.68 -0.80
N MET A 335 3.03 -12.11 0.37
CA MET A 335 3.74 -13.10 1.17
C MET A 335 3.97 -14.38 0.34
N PRO A 336 5.19 -14.94 0.36
CA PRO A 336 5.46 -16.25 -0.22
C PRO A 336 4.56 -17.35 0.35
N ASN A 337 3.98 -18.19 -0.52
CA ASN A 337 2.95 -19.16 -0.12
C ASN A 337 3.46 -20.17 0.92
N GLN A 338 4.65 -20.69 0.70
CA GLN A 338 5.27 -21.71 1.56
C GLN A 338 5.74 -21.15 2.91
N TYR A 339 5.70 -19.83 3.14
CA TYR A 339 6.11 -19.26 4.42
C TYR A 339 5.24 -19.69 5.59
N THR A 340 3.97 -20.05 5.35
CA THR A 340 3.10 -20.59 6.40
C THR A 340 3.69 -21.81 7.09
N ASP A 341 4.41 -22.64 6.31
CA ASP A 341 4.96 -23.92 6.76
C ASP A 341 6.48 -23.87 6.98
N THR A 342 7.15 -22.80 6.51
CA THR A 342 8.61 -22.69 6.55
C THR A 342 9.09 -21.54 7.43
N LEU A 343 8.78 -20.29 7.08
CA LEU A 343 9.25 -19.10 7.78
C LEU A 343 8.50 -18.84 9.10
N LEU A 344 7.16 -18.88 9.10
CA LEU A 344 6.38 -18.53 10.29
C LEU A 344 6.72 -19.39 11.52
N PRO A 345 6.88 -20.73 11.40
CA PRO A 345 7.33 -21.55 12.52
C PRO A 345 8.71 -21.15 13.04
N LYS A 346 9.65 -20.80 12.14
CA LYS A 346 10.98 -20.33 12.51
C LYS A 346 10.94 -19.00 13.25
N ILE A 347 10.18 -18.02 12.76
CA ILE A 347 10.02 -16.74 13.46
C ILE A 347 9.48 -16.98 14.87
N SER A 348 8.42 -17.77 15.02
CA SER A 348 7.81 -18.02 16.34
C SER A 348 8.77 -18.65 17.35
N LYS A 349 9.77 -19.40 16.87
CA LYS A 349 10.76 -20.09 17.71
C LYS A 349 12.02 -19.27 17.95
N GLU A 350 12.53 -18.62 16.91
CA GLU A 350 13.87 -18.01 16.89
C GLU A 350 13.82 -16.49 17.15
N ILE A 351 12.72 -15.81 16.82
CA ILE A 351 12.54 -14.36 17.01
C ILE A 351 11.13 -14.05 17.57
N PRO A 352 10.75 -14.58 18.75
CA PRO A 352 9.39 -14.48 19.28
C PRO A 352 8.94 -13.05 19.64
N SER A 353 9.87 -12.10 19.72
CA SER A 353 9.58 -10.68 19.96
C SER A 353 9.26 -9.90 18.69
N LEU A 354 9.37 -10.51 17.50
CA LEU A 354 9.09 -9.84 16.24
C LEU A 354 7.60 -9.56 16.09
N HIS A 355 7.29 -8.33 15.69
CA HIS A 355 5.99 -7.92 15.20
C HIS A 355 6.08 -7.57 13.73
N PHE A 356 5.17 -8.06 12.91
CA PHE A 356 5.24 -7.77 11.48
C PHE A 356 3.89 -7.64 10.79
N HIS A 357 3.96 -7.02 9.61
CA HIS A 357 2.89 -6.90 8.64
C HIS A 357 3.28 -7.56 7.31
N PHE A 358 2.30 -8.15 6.61
CA PHE A 358 2.43 -8.65 5.24
C PHE A 358 1.21 -8.31 4.37
N ASP A 359 1.46 -7.94 3.12
CA ASP A 359 0.47 -8.05 2.05
C ASP A 359 0.26 -9.53 1.70
N ILE A 360 -0.99 -9.98 1.56
CA ILE A 360 -1.32 -11.39 1.37
C ILE A 360 -2.54 -11.61 0.50
N LYS A 361 -2.68 -12.82 -0.04
CA LYS A 361 -3.93 -13.24 -0.69
C LYS A 361 -4.95 -13.66 0.37
N SER A 362 -6.22 -13.37 0.14
CA SER A 362 -7.29 -13.57 1.13
C SER A 362 -7.77 -15.02 1.33
N ASN A 363 -7.11 -16.01 0.73
CA ASN A 363 -7.52 -17.42 0.73
C ASN A 363 -6.88 -18.25 1.88
N LEU A 364 -6.69 -17.64 3.04
CA LEU A 364 -6.09 -18.32 4.19
C LEU A 364 -7.10 -19.19 4.94
N THR A 365 -6.62 -20.32 5.43
CA THR A 365 -7.31 -21.16 6.43
C THR A 365 -7.15 -20.57 7.84
N LEU A 366 -8.01 -20.98 8.78
CA LEU A 366 -7.87 -20.58 10.18
C LEU A 366 -6.53 -21.02 10.79
N GLU A 367 -6.02 -22.20 10.45
CA GLU A 367 -4.71 -22.68 10.92
C GLU A 367 -3.56 -21.78 10.45
N GLN A 368 -3.62 -21.29 9.22
CA GLN A 368 -2.63 -20.35 8.68
C GLN A 368 -2.73 -18.98 9.37
N VAL A 369 -3.94 -18.48 9.64
CA VAL A 369 -4.16 -17.25 10.42
C VAL A 369 -3.59 -17.39 11.84
N LEU A 370 -3.79 -18.54 12.49
CA LEU A 370 -3.20 -18.84 13.80
C LEU A 370 -1.67 -18.99 13.72
N SER A 371 -1.11 -19.51 12.63
CA SER A 371 0.33 -19.55 12.40
C SER A 371 0.93 -18.13 12.31
N LEU A 372 0.28 -17.23 11.56
CA LEU A 372 0.64 -15.80 11.50
C LEU A 372 0.63 -15.15 12.88
N LYS A 373 -0.45 -15.31 13.64
CA LYS A 373 -0.55 -14.76 15.01
C LYS A 373 0.54 -15.29 15.94
N ARG A 374 0.81 -16.61 15.92
CA ARG A 374 1.88 -17.22 16.73
C ARG A 374 3.28 -16.74 16.34
N ALA A 375 3.50 -16.43 15.06
CA ALA A 375 4.74 -15.86 14.58
C ALA A 375 4.91 -14.37 14.94
N GLY A 376 3.85 -13.68 15.38
CA GLY A 376 3.90 -12.27 15.76
C GLY A 376 3.31 -11.31 14.73
N ALA A 377 2.57 -11.80 13.73
CA ALA A 377 1.82 -10.94 12.81
C ALA A 377 0.84 -10.06 13.60
N VAL A 378 1.02 -8.74 13.51
CA VAL A 378 0.12 -7.76 14.15
C VAL A 378 -1.00 -7.35 13.22
N SER A 379 -0.71 -7.29 11.91
CA SER A 379 -1.67 -7.00 10.87
C SER A 379 -1.32 -7.69 9.55
N ILE A 380 -2.30 -7.84 8.67
CA ILE A 380 -2.10 -8.27 7.28
C ILE A 380 -2.91 -7.38 6.33
N GLU A 381 -2.49 -7.26 5.08
CA GLU A 381 -3.25 -6.62 4.02
C GLU A 381 -3.75 -7.67 3.01
N PRO A 382 -4.92 -8.30 3.26
CA PRO A 382 -5.45 -9.29 2.35
C PRO A 382 -6.12 -8.61 1.15
N GLY A 383 -5.80 -9.11 -0.04
CA GLY A 383 -6.48 -8.74 -1.27
C GLY A 383 -7.93 -9.24 -1.34
N ILE A 384 -8.85 -8.62 -0.61
CA ILE A 384 -10.29 -8.94 -0.61
C ILE A 384 -10.97 -8.29 -1.82
N GLU A 385 -10.81 -6.97 -2.01
CA GLU A 385 -11.27 -6.12 -3.13
C GLU A 385 -12.77 -6.06 -3.42
N SER A 386 -13.53 -7.13 -3.17
CA SER A 386 -14.95 -7.20 -3.42
C SER A 386 -15.61 -8.31 -2.59
N LEU A 387 -16.90 -8.13 -2.34
CA LEU A 387 -17.79 -9.11 -1.73
C LEU A 387 -18.81 -9.67 -2.74
N SER A 388 -18.52 -9.60 -4.03
CA SER A 388 -19.24 -10.32 -5.10
C SER A 388 -18.26 -11.22 -5.86
N SER A 389 -18.52 -12.52 -5.89
CA SER A 389 -17.65 -13.47 -6.60
C SER A 389 -17.64 -13.27 -8.11
N SER A 390 -18.73 -12.77 -8.71
CA SER A 390 -18.74 -12.41 -10.13
C SER A 390 -17.73 -11.30 -10.42
N LEU A 391 -17.73 -10.25 -9.58
CA LEU A 391 -16.78 -9.14 -9.73
C LEU A 391 -15.33 -9.59 -9.44
N LEU A 392 -15.11 -10.47 -8.46
CA LEU A 392 -13.80 -11.10 -8.21
C LEU A 392 -13.27 -11.90 -9.40
N LYS A 393 -14.15 -12.59 -10.14
CA LYS A 393 -13.80 -13.30 -11.39
C LYS A 393 -13.39 -12.33 -12.49
N ARG A 394 -14.10 -11.20 -12.66
CA ARG A 394 -13.71 -10.13 -13.60
C ARG A 394 -12.34 -9.53 -13.27
N MET A 395 -12.10 -9.29 -11.98
CA MET A 395 -10.81 -8.87 -11.44
C MET A 395 -9.72 -9.95 -11.52
N ARG A 396 -10.06 -11.19 -11.90
CA ARG A 396 -9.17 -12.36 -11.87
C ARG A 396 -8.46 -12.51 -10.53
N LYS A 397 -9.13 -12.15 -9.43
CA LYS A 397 -8.54 -12.14 -8.09
C LYS A 397 -8.24 -13.56 -7.60
N GLY A 398 -8.92 -14.56 -8.18
CA GLY A 398 -8.69 -15.98 -7.90
C GLY A 398 -9.01 -16.34 -6.45
N VAL A 399 -10.03 -15.68 -5.89
CA VAL A 399 -10.67 -15.94 -4.61
C VAL A 399 -12.17 -15.74 -4.79
N THR A 400 -12.95 -16.24 -3.85
CA THR A 400 -14.41 -16.17 -3.78
C THR A 400 -14.87 -15.33 -2.61
N VAL A 401 -16.13 -14.89 -2.62
CA VAL A 401 -16.74 -14.21 -1.46
C VAL A 401 -16.74 -15.12 -0.22
N ARG A 402 -16.86 -16.45 -0.41
CA ARG A 402 -16.77 -17.44 0.67
C ARG A 402 -15.43 -17.38 1.39
N GLU A 403 -14.33 -17.36 0.65
CA GLU A 403 -12.98 -17.25 1.21
C GLU A 403 -12.77 -15.88 1.87
N ASN A 404 -13.22 -14.80 1.23
CA ASN A 404 -13.14 -13.46 1.81
C ASN A 404 -13.90 -13.37 3.15
N ILE A 405 -15.15 -13.85 3.23
CA ILE A 405 -15.93 -13.88 4.48
C ILE A 405 -15.27 -14.78 5.52
N ALA A 406 -14.75 -15.95 5.12
CA ALA A 406 -14.03 -16.83 6.03
C ALA A 406 -12.83 -16.12 6.66
N LEU A 407 -12.00 -15.43 5.87
CA LEU A 407 -10.87 -14.65 6.37
C LEU A 407 -11.32 -13.54 7.33
N LEU A 408 -12.38 -12.79 7.00
CA LEU A 408 -12.93 -11.77 7.89
C LEU A 408 -13.36 -12.37 9.24
N ARG A 409 -13.97 -13.56 9.23
CA ARG A 409 -14.35 -14.31 10.45
C ARG A 409 -13.13 -14.78 11.23
N TYR A 410 -12.11 -15.32 10.56
CA TYR A 410 -10.87 -15.77 11.19
C TYR A 410 -10.09 -14.62 11.82
N ALA A 411 -9.99 -13.48 11.12
CA ALA A 411 -9.40 -12.26 11.65
C ALA A 411 -10.13 -11.80 12.91
N ARG A 412 -11.47 -11.81 12.90
CA ARG A 412 -12.30 -11.49 14.06
C ARG A 412 -12.08 -12.45 15.22
N ALA A 413 -12.04 -13.76 14.97
CA ALA A 413 -11.88 -14.79 15.99
C ALA A 413 -10.48 -14.78 16.64
N THR A 414 -9.45 -14.39 15.88
CA THR A 414 -8.05 -14.41 16.33
C THR A 414 -7.50 -13.03 16.74
N SER A 415 -8.34 -11.99 16.64
CA SER A 415 -7.92 -10.59 16.83
C SER A 415 -6.68 -10.24 15.97
N LEU A 416 -6.65 -10.73 14.72
CA LEU A 416 -5.67 -10.30 13.72
C LEU A 416 -6.21 -9.04 13.05
N ASP A 417 -5.43 -7.95 13.07
CA ASP A 417 -5.82 -6.73 12.36
C ASP A 417 -5.68 -6.94 10.86
N ILE A 418 -6.63 -6.41 10.09
CA ILE A 418 -6.62 -6.55 8.63
C ILE A 418 -6.89 -5.20 7.97
N SER A 419 -6.09 -4.87 6.96
CA SER A 419 -6.28 -3.69 6.11
C SER A 419 -6.74 -4.16 4.73
N TRP A 420 -7.91 -3.71 4.26
CA TRP A 420 -8.39 -4.10 2.93
C TRP A 420 -9.31 -3.06 2.32
N PHE A 421 -9.47 -3.04 1.01
CA PHE A 421 -10.30 -2.06 0.30
C PHE A 421 -11.39 -2.72 -0.53
N LEU A 422 -12.46 -1.98 -0.81
CA LEU A 422 -13.43 -2.32 -1.84
C LEU A 422 -13.07 -1.57 -3.13
N LEU A 423 -12.87 -2.30 -4.22
CA LEU A 423 -12.65 -1.72 -5.55
C LEU A 423 -13.97 -1.64 -6.31
N VAL A 424 -14.23 -0.48 -6.91
CA VAL A 424 -15.43 -0.22 -7.74
C VAL A 424 -15.05 0.39 -9.08
N GLY A 425 -15.96 0.36 -10.04
CA GLY A 425 -15.70 0.88 -11.38
C GLY A 425 -14.83 -0.05 -12.24
N ILE A 426 -14.98 -1.36 -12.07
CA ILE A 426 -14.23 -2.37 -12.83
C ILE A 426 -14.79 -2.46 -14.26
N PRO A 427 -13.95 -2.56 -15.31
CA PRO A 427 -14.42 -2.68 -16.69
C PRO A 427 -15.34 -3.89 -16.87
N GLY A 428 -16.55 -3.61 -17.37
CA GLY A 428 -17.55 -4.63 -17.67
C GLY A 428 -18.28 -5.21 -16.45
N GLU A 429 -18.20 -4.59 -15.27
CA GLU A 429 -19.03 -4.94 -14.12
C GLU A 429 -20.55 -4.82 -14.41
N GLU A 430 -21.37 -5.45 -13.55
CA GLU A 430 -22.83 -5.51 -13.66
C GLU A 430 -23.52 -5.02 -12.39
N MET A 431 -24.73 -4.46 -12.51
CA MET A 431 -25.48 -3.91 -11.36
C MET A 431 -25.75 -4.95 -10.28
N GLY A 432 -26.04 -6.19 -10.68
CA GLY A 432 -26.29 -7.30 -9.76
C GLY A 432 -25.13 -7.54 -8.78
N GLU A 433 -23.90 -7.25 -9.18
CA GLU A 433 -22.71 -7.42 -8.34
C GLU A 433 -22.71 -6.42 -7.17
N TYR A 434 -23.18 -5.20 -7.39
CA TYR A 434 -23.36 -4.18 -6.35
C TYR A 434 -24.57 -4.45 -5.47
N GLU A 435 -25.68 -4.88 -6.05
CA GLU A 435 -26.89 -5.27 -5.31
C GLU A 435 -26.64 -6.45 -4.37
N GLU A 436 -25.82 -7.42 -4.81
CA GLU A 436 -25.34 -8.52 -3.96
C GLU A 436 -24.60 -8.02 -2.72
N MET A 437 -23.68 -7.07 -2.91
CA MET A 437 -22.93 -6.47 -1.81
C MET A 437 -23.84 -5.66 -0.89
N LEU A 438 -24.77 -4.87 -1.42
CA LEU A 438 -25.74 -4.09 -0.64
C LEU A 438 -26.61 -4.97 0.26
N ARG A 439 -27.02 -6.15 -0.21
CA ARG A 439 -27.75 -7.13 0.60
C ARG A 439 -26.88 -7.77 1.69
N LEU A 440 -25.58 -7.91 1.44
CA LEU A 440 -24.65 -8.59 2.36
C LEU A 440 -24.11 -7.67 3.45
N LEU A 441 -23.76 -6.42 3.14
CA LEU A 441 -23.08 -5.50 4.06
C LEU A 441 -23.77 -5.36 5.43
N PRO A 442 -25.10 -5.22 5.53
CA PRO A 442 -25.78 -5.17 6.82
C PRO A 442 -25.58 -6.42 7.69
N LEU A 443 -25.43 -7.59 7.05
CA LEU A 443 -25.34 -8.89 7.72
C LEU A 443 -23.94 -9.16 8.29
N ILE A 444 -22.91 -8.45 7.81
CA ILE A 444 -21.51 -8.67 8.20
C ILE A 444 -20.92 -7.51 9.02
N ARG A 445 -21.76 -6.62 9.57
CA ARG A 445 -21.29 -5.45 10.32
C ARG A 445 -20.45 -5.80 11.56
N HIS A 446 -20.56 -7.03 12.09
CA HIS A 446 -19.73 -7.56 13.18
C HIS A 446 -18.32 -8.02 12.75
N LEU A 447 -18.05 -8.08 11.45
CA LEU A 447 -16.74 -8.42 10.88
C LEU A 447 -15.93 -7.15 10.58
N PRO A 448 -14.59 -7.23 10.48
CA PRO A 448 -13.75 -6.06 10.24
C PRO A 448 -14.10 -5.34 8.92
N PRO A 449 -14.44 -4.04 8.95
CA PRO A 449 -14.81 -3.29 7.76
C PRO A 449 -13.60 -2.98 6.88
N ALA A 450 -13.85 -2.72 5.60
CA ALA A 450 -12.84 -2.19 4.70
C ALA A 450 -12.25 -0.85 5.21
N ASN A 451 -11.07 -0.49 4.73
CA ASN A 451 -10.40 0.77 4.99
C ASN A 451 -11.00 1.90 4.14
N GLY A 452 -11.57 1.56 2.98
CA GLY A 452 -12.23 2.48 2.07
C GLY A 452 -12.85 1.79 0.87
N ILE A 453 -13.63 2.58 0.13
CA ILE A 453 -14.06 2.25 -1.24
C ILE A 453 -13.18 3.08 -2.17
N LEU A 454 -12.43 2.40 -3.02
CA LEU A 454 -11.52 3.01 -3.98
C LEU A 454 -12.02 2.72 -5.40
N PRO A 455 -12.03 3.72 -6.29
CA PRO A 455 -12.26 3.44 -7.69
C PRO A 455 -11.07 2.72 -8.30
N MET A 456 -11.35 1.90 -9.32
CA MET A 456 -10.34 1.29 -10.15
C MET A 456 -9.52 2.36 -10.86
N MET A 457 -8.19 2.21 -10.79
CA MET A 457 -7.24 3.04 -11.53
C MET A 457 -6.50 2.20 -12.57
N ILE A 458 -6.19 2.79 -13.71
CA ILE A 458 -5.35 2.16 -14.72
C ILE A 458 -3.89 2.52 -14.45
N PHE A 459 -3.15 1.58 -13.85
CA PHE A 459 -1.73 1.77 -13.56
C PHE A 459 -0.86 1.44 -14.78
N ARG A 460 0.26 2.14 -14.90
CA ARG A 460 1.38 1.73 -15.76
C ARG A 460 1.72 0.26 -15.51
N PHE A 461 2.08 -0.46 -16.56
CA PHE A 461 2.45 -1.87 -16.55
C PHE A 461 1.34 -2.88 -16.26
N SER A 462 0.16 -2.43 -15.82
CA SER A 462 -1.02 -3.27 -15.66
C SER A 462 -1.51 -3.86 -16.99
N SER A 463 -2.33 -4.90 -16.92
CA SER A 463 -2.94 -5.46 -18.14
C SER A 463 -3.94 -4.49 -18.77
N TYR A 464 -4.61 -3.66 -17.96
CA TYR A 464 -5.47 -2.58 -18.46
C TYR A 464 -4.68 -1.57 -19.30
N GLN A 465 -3.45 -1.24 -18.92
CA GLN A 465 -2.60 -0.32 -19.68
C GLN A 465 -1.93 -0.99 -20.90
N LYS A 466 -1.46 -2.23 -20.75
CA LYS A 466 -0.73 -2.94 -21.82
C LYS A 466 -1.64 -3.54 -22.90
N TYR A 467 -2.85 -3.96 -22.52
CA TYR A 467 -3.79 -4.65 -23.39
C TYR A 467 -5.20 -4.06 -23.26
N PRO A 468 -5.39 -2.74 -23.42
CA PRO A 468 -6.65 -2.05 -23.10
C PRO A 468 -7.86 -2.61 -23.87
N GLN A 469 -7.66 -2.97 -25.15
CA GLN A 469 -8.71 -3.52 -26.01
C GLN A 469 -9.26 -4.86 -25.49
N ALA A 470 -8.45 -5.68 -24.83
CA ALA A 470 -8.88 -6.96 -24.25
C ALA A 470 -9.88 -6.79 -23.08
N PHE A 471 -10.01 -5.57 -22.56
CA PHE A 471 -10.90 -5.21 -21.46
C PHE A 471 -11.94 -4.16 -21.87
N GLY A 472 -12.09 -3.89 -23.18
CA GLY A 472 -13.02 -2.88 -23.68
C GLY A 472 -12.64 -1.45 -23.31
N ILE A 473 -11.36 -1.19 -23.03
CA ILE A 473 -10.84 0.15 -22.73
C ILE A 473 -10.37 0.81 -24.04
N SER A 474 -10.87 1.99 -24.32
CA SER A 474 -10.47 2.85 -25.45
C SER A 474 -9.96 4.21 -24.95
N ASN A 475 -9.40 5.03 -25.85
CA ASN A 475 -8.91 6.39 -25.56
C ASN A 475 -7.98 6.47 -24.33
N LEU A 476 -7.13 5.45 -24.16
CA LEU A 476 -6.18 5.35 -23.06
C LEU A 476 -5.17 6.51 -23.14
N ARG A 477 -5.04 7.26 -22.06
CA ARG A 477 -4.21 8.47 -21.97
C ARG A 477 -3.70 8.69 -20.54
N PRO A 478 -2.57 9.39 -20.35
CA PRO A 478 -2.15 9.84 -19.02
C PRO A 478 -3.28 10.54 -18.26
N ALA A 479 -3.33 10.36 -16.93
CA ALA A 479 -4.28 11.07 -16.10
C ALA A 479 -4.12 12.60 -16.24
N GLU A 480 -5.24 13.36 -16.20
CA GLU A 480 -5.23 14.81 -16.43
C GLU A 480 -4.27 15.56 -15.48
N VAL A 481 -4.10 15.06 -14.26
CA VAL A 481 -3.20 15.64 -13.23
C VAL A 481 -1.77 15.85 -13.72
N TYR A 482 -1.28 15.03 -14.66
CA TYR A 482 0.07 15.20 -15.22
C TYR A 482 0.19 16.47 -16.08
N ASN A 483 -0.89 16.91 -16.76
CA ASN A 483 -0.87 18.16 -17.54
C ASN A 483 -0.75 19.40 -16.65
N ASP A 484 -1.19 19.32 -15.38
CA ASP A 484 -1.08 20.43 -14.45
C ASP A 484 0.33 20.56 -13.84
N ILE A 485 1.16 19.52 -13.93
CA ILE A 485 2.46 19.42 -13.23
C ILE A 485 3.62 19.56 -14.21
N PHE A 486 3.51 18.91 -15.37
CA PHE A 486 4.60 18.80 -16.33
C PHE A 486 4.39 19.78 -17.49
N PRO A 487 5.48 20.33 -18.05
CA PRO A 487 5.41 21.28 -19.16
C PRO A 487 4.85 20.62 -20.43
N SER A 488 4.29 21.41 -21.34
CA SER A 488 3.63 20.92 -22.57
C SER A 488 4.53 20.13 -23.54
N TYR A 489 5.85 20.27 -23.42
CA TYR A 489 6.82 19.49 -24.21
C TYR A 489 7.18 18.14 -23.58
N ALA A 490 6.70 17.85 -22.36
CA ALA A 490 7.00 16.61 -21.68
C ALA A 490 6.26 15.43 -22.31
N HIS A 491 6.94 14.29 -22.41
CA HIS A 491 6.36 13.04 -22.90
C HIS A 491 5.55 12.36 -21.79
N LEU A 492 4.33 12.84 -21.53
CA LEU A 492 3.48 12.35 -20.44
C LEU A 492 3.13 10.87 -20.58
N GLU A 493 3.01 10.36 -21.80
CA GLU A 493 2.81 8.95 -22.13
C GLU A 493 3.96 8.06 -21.68
N LYS A 494 5.13 8.65 -21.43
CA LYS A 494 6.31 7.98 -20.89
C LYS A 494 6.48 8.22 -19.40
N ILE A 495 6.14 9.41 -18.89
CA ILE A 495 6.27 9.78 -17.46
C ILE A 495 5.17 9.16 -16.59
N ALA A 496 3.95 9.06 -17.10
CA ALA A 496 2.79 8.79 -16.26
C ALA A 496 2.79 7.37 -15.65
N CYS A 497 2.55 7.31 -14.35
CA CYS A 497 2.23 6.08 -13.62
C CYS A 497 0.73 5.77 -13.64
N TYR A 498 -0.13 6.79 -13.77
CA TYR A 498 -1.59 6.66 -13.79
C TYR A 498 -2.16 7.07 -15.14
N PHE A 499 -3.14 6.29 -15.61
CA PHE A 499 -3.84 6.49 -16.86
C PHE A 499 -5.35 6.57 -16.63
N THR A 500 -6.04 7.18 -17.58
CA THR A 500 -7.50 7.15 -17.72
C THR A 500 -7.86 6.61 -19.11
N GLY A 501 -9.08 6.09 -19.25
CA GLY A 501 -9.60 5.53 -20.48
C GLY A 501 -11.13 5.51 -20.48
N ASP A 502 -11.72 5.24 -21.62
CA ASP A 502 -13.16 5.09 -21.79
C ASP A 502 -13.51 3.60 -21.80
N PHE A 503 -14.44 3.20 -20.93
CA PHE A 503 -14.91 1.82 -20.82
C PHE A 503 -16.28 1.82 -20.14
N LYS A 504 -17.04 0.73 -20.35
CA LYS A 504 -18.33 0.53 -19.69
C LYS A 504 -18.14 0.13 -18.23
N THR A 505 -18.82 0.84 -17.33
CA THR A 505 -18.83 0.56 -15.89
C THR A 505 -20.16 1.03 -15.30
N GLN A 506 -20.77 0.17 -14.48
CA GLN A 506 -22.04 0.49 -13.83
C GLN A 506 -21.86 1.55 -12.74
N ALA A 507 -20.70 1.62 -12.10
CA ALA A 507 -20.40 2.67 -11.12
C ALA A 507 -20.56 4.09 -11.70
N ASN A 508 -20.20 4.31 -12.98
CA ASN A 508 -20.35 5.62 -13.64
C ASN A 508 -21.76 5.82 -14.25
N GLU A 509 -22.39 4.76 -14.76
CA GLU A 509 -23.75 4.83 -15.33
C GLU A 509 -24.82 5.04 -14.24
N HIS A 510 -24.60 4.43 -13.08
CA HIS A 510 -25.48 4.36 -11.91
C HIS A 510 -24.79 4.81 -10.61
N PRO A 511 -24.28 6.06 -10.53
CA PRO A 511 -23.58 6.55 -9.34
C PRO A 511 -24.40 6.46 -8.04
N GLU A 512 -25.73 6.41 -8.12
CA GLU A 512 -26.63 6.17 -6.99
C GLU A 512 -26.35 4.85 -6.25
N ILE A 513 -25.91 3.80 -6.96
CA ILE A 513 -25.61 2.52 -6.33
C ILE A 513 -24.29 2.58 -5.54
N ILE A 514 -23.33 3.36 -6.02
CA ILE A 514 -22.07 3.61 -5.32
C ILE A 514 -22.32 4.46 -4.08
N ILE A 515 -23.21 5.45 -4.15
CA ILE A 515 -23.63 6.23 -2.98
C ILE A 515 -24.32 5.31 -1.96
N ALA A 516 -25.21 4.42 -2.40
CA ALA A 516 -25.85 3.45 -1.51
C ALA A 516 -24.82 2.53 -0.84
N LEU A 517 -23.87 2.01 -1.62
CA LEU A 517 -22.79 1.16 -1.12
C LEU A 517 -21.93 1.91 -0.10
N ALA A 518 -21.58 3.15 -0.39
CA ALA A 518 -20.79 4.01 0.49
C ALA A 518 -21.55 4.35 1.78
N LYS A 519 -22.87 4.57 1.74
CA LYS A 519 -23.70 4.75 2.94
C LYS A 519 -23.69 3.51 3.83
N GLU A 520 -23.85 2.32 3.25
CA GLU A 520 -23.78 1.05 4.00
C GLU A 520 -22.39 0.80 4.57
N TYR A 521 -21.35 1.07 3.79
CA TYR A 521 -19.96 1.04 4.26
C TYR A 521 -19.72 2.00 5.42
N LEU A 522 -20.18 3.25 5.35
CA LEU A 522 -20.04 4.22 6.43
C LEU A 522 -20.80 3.79 7.69
N ALA A 523 -21.99 3.20 7.54
CA ALA A 523 -22.73 2.61 8.66
C ALA A 523 -21.93 1.48 9.32
N TRP A 524 -21.31 0.61 8.51
CA TRP A 524 -20.42 -0.45 8.98
C TRP A 524 -19.20 0.12 9.73
N LYS A 525 -18.52 1.12 9.17
CA LYS A 525 -17.39 1.81 9.83
C LYS A 525 -17.80 2.47 11.13
N LYS A 526 -18.95 3.16 11.16
CA LYS A 526 -19.46 3.84 12.35
C LYS A 526 -19.72 2.84 13.48
N ALA A 527 -20.27 1.67 13.16
CA ALA A 527 -20.47 0.60 14.14
C ALA A 527 -19.16 0.13 14.79
N TRP A 528 -18.03 0.23 14.07
CA TRP A 528 -16.69 -0.05 14.57
C TRP A 528 -15.98 1.17 15.20
N ALA A 529 -16.36 2.40 14.86
CA ALA A 529 -15.67 3.63 15.28
C ALA A 529 -15.94 4.03 16.74
N ILE A 530 -17.11 3.64 17.30
CA ILE A 530 -17.51 3.91 18.71
C ILE A 530 -16.47 3.33 19.71
N TYR A 531 -15.64 2.38 19.26
CA TYR A 531 -14.61 1.68 20.02
C TYR A 531 -13.39 2.52 20.44
N LYS A 532 -12.97 3.55 19.69
CA LYS A 532 -11.69 4.26 19.96
C LYS A 532 -11.75 5.31 21.09
N MET A 533 -12.92 5.54 21.70
CA MET A 533 -13.11 6.63 22.67
C MET A 533 -13.51 6.17 24.08
N VAL A 534 -13.74 4.87 24.34
CA VAL A 534 -14.20 4.38 25.64
C VAL A 534 -13.47 3.08 26.04
N PRO A 535 -12.86 3.00 27.23
CA PRO A 535 -12.19 1.79 27.71
C PRO A 535 -13.21 0.83 28.33
N LEU A 536 -13.91 0.03 27.51
CA LEU A 536 -14.69 -1.13 27.95
C LEU A 536 -14.82 -2.11 26.78
N GLU A 537 -14.38 -3.34 26.99
CA GLU A 537 -14.23 -4.42 25.99
C GLU A 537 -15.57 -4.99 25.43
N PHE A 538 -16.70 -4.29 25.53
CA PHE A 538 -18.04 -4.88 25.33
C PHE A 538 -19.01 -4.11 24.40
N MET A 539 -18.58 -3.58 23.24
CA MET A 539 -19.54 -2.86 22.34
C MET A 539 -19.31 -2.99 20.81
N LEU A 540 -18.52 -3.94 20.32
CA LEU A 540 -18.55 -4.22 18.87
C LEU A 540 -19.82 -5.02 18.54
N PRO A 541 -20.47 -4.80 17.38
CA PRO A 541 -21.54 -5.69 16.93
C PRO A 541 -21.03 -7.12 16.91
N MET A 542 -21.84 -8.06 17.39
CA MET A 542 -21.47 -9.46 17.52
C MET A 542 -22.43 -10.33 16.74
N LEU A 543 -21.87 -11.39 16.16
CA LEU A 543 -22.58 -12.61 15.82
C LEU A 543 -21.64 -13.73 16.23
N HIS A 544 -21.77 -14.20 17.47
CA HIS A 544 -20.76 -15.01 18.13
C HIS A 544 -21.38 -16.22 18.81
N ILE A 545 -20.78 -17.39 18.63
CA ILE A 545 -21.20 -18.65 19.23
C ILE A 545 -20.24 -19.00 20.37
N THR A 546 -20.80 -19.17 21.56
CA THR A 546 -20.09 -19.66 22.74
C THR A 546 -20.57 -21.07 23.09
N GLN A 547 -19.66 -22.01 23.30
CA GLN A 547 -20.00 -23.32 23.85
C GLN A 547 -20.26 -23.22 25.36
N LYS A 548 -21.41 -23.71 25.85
CA LYS A 548 -21.76 -23.73 27.28
C LYS A 548 -21.60 -25.11 27.89
N SER A 549 -21.86 -26.15 27.11
CA SER A 549 -21.59 -27.55 27.46
C SER A 549 -21.27 -28.35 26.19
N ARG A 550 -21.09 -29.67 26.29
CA ARG A 550 -20.78 -30.54 25.14
C ARG A 550 -21.80 -30.38 23.98
N ASP A 551 -23.08 -30.26 24.32
CA ASP A 551 -24.18 -30.28 23.35
C ASP A 551 -25.01 -28.98 23.32
N GLU A 552 -24.64 -27.99 24.14
CA GLU A 552 -25.33 -26.69 24.22
C GLU A 552 -24.41 -25.54 23.84
N TYR A 553 -24.86 -24.75 22.87
CA TYR A 553 -24.18 -23.57 22.36
C TYR A 553 -25.11 -22.38 22.44
N VAL A 554 -24.55 -21.19 22.60
CA VAL A 554 -25.31 -19.94 22.66
C VAL A 554 -24.80 -19.01 21.57
N LEU A 555 -25.70 -18.59 20.68
CA LEU A 555 -25.45 -17.53 19.71
C LEU A 555 -25.90 -16.20 20.29
N GLU A 556 -24.99 -15.23 20.29
CA GLU A 556 -25.25 -13.83 20.62
C GLU A 556 -25.18 -12.98 19.35
N ASP A 557 -26.23 -12.20 19.08
CA ASP A 557 -26.39 -11.36 17.89
C ASP A 557 -26.76 -9.93 18.28
N THR A 558 -25.76 -9.05 18.27
CA THR A 558 -25.91 -7.62 18.60
C THR A 558 -25.75 -6.72 17.36
N ARG A 559 -25.96 -7.27 16.16
CA ARG A 559 -25.85 -6.51 14.89
C ARG A 559 -26.92 -5.44 14.71
N GLY A 560 -27.99 -5.47 15.51
CA GLY A 560 -29.08 -4.50 15.45
C GLY A 560 -30.00 -4.67 14.23
N LEU A 561 -30.13 -5.90 13.71
CA LEU A 561 -31.03 -6.22 12.61
C LEU A 561 -32.49 -6.31 13.10
N PRO A 562 -33.47 -5.70 12.41
CA PRO A 562 -34.86 -5.69 12.87
C PRO A 562 -35.45 -7.09 13.02
N GLY A 563 -36.10 -7.35 14.16
CA GLY A 563 -36.80 -8.62 14.41
C GLY A 563 -35.90 -9.82 14.70
N ILE A 564 -34.58 -9.61 14.83
CA ILE A 564 -33.63 -10.67 15.18
C ILE A 564 -33.44 -10.73 16.71
N PRO A 565 -33.66 -11.90 17.35
CA PRO A 565 -33.40 -12.05 18.79
C PRO A 565 -31.90 -11.96 19.09
N GLU A 566 -31.56 -11.26 20.17
CA GLU A 566 -30.17 -11.07 20.60
C GLU A 566 -29.49 -12.36 21.05
N ARG A 567 -30.26 -13.36 21.50
CA ARG A 567 -29.71 -14.62 22.01
C ARG A 567 -30.53 -15.81 21.52
N ARG A 568 -29.83 -16.86 21.08
CA ARG A 568 -30.42 -18.16 20.71
C ARG A 568 -29.62 -19.30 21.34
N VAL A 569 -30.31 -20.33 21.82
CA VAL A 569 -29.67 -21.61 22.19
C VAL A 569 -29.63 -22.48 20.95
N LEU A 570 -28.48 -23.09 20.69
CA LEU A 570 -28.23 -23.96 19.55
C LEU A 570 -27.80 -25.34 20.02
N ASN A 571 -28.21 -26.37 19.29
CA ASN A 571 -27.61 -27.69 19.39
C ASN A 571 -26.29 -27.76 18.59
N ARG A 572 -25.58 -28.90 18.67
CA ARG A 572 -24.30 -29.10 17.97
C ARG A 572 -24.41 -29.01 16.45
N GLU A 573 -25.49 -29.50 15.85
CA GLU A 573 -25.71 -29.48 14.41
C GLU A 573 -25.90 -28.05 13.88
N GLN A 574 -26.76 -27.28 14.53
CA GLN A 574 -26.96 -25.86 14.24
C GLN A 574 -25.67 -25.05 14.42
N ALA A 575 -24.92 -25.30 15.50
CA ALA A 575 -23.61 -24.66 15.71
C ALA A 575 -22.63 -25.03 14.58
N SER A 576 -22.59 -26.29 14.15
CA SER A 576 -21.72 -26.74 13.07
C SER A 576 -22.07 -26.08 11.73
N ILE A 577 -23.36 -25.97 11.39
CA ILE A 577 -23.82 -25.25 10.19
C ILE A 577 -23.40 -23.78 10.26
N LEU A 578 -23.59 -23.13 11.40
CA LEU A 578 -23.27 -21.71 11.57
C LEU A 578 -21.77 -21.42 11.73
N LEU A 579 -20.90 -22.43 11.81
CA LEU A 579 -19.45 -22.25 11.91
C LEU A 579 -18.69 -22.74 10.68
N VAL A 580 -19.22 -23.70 9.91
CA VAL A 580 -18.53 -24.33 8.78
C VAL A 580 -19.26 -24.07 7.46
N SER A 581 -18.52 -23.65 6.44
CA SER A 581 -19.09 -23.47 5.10
C SER A 581 -19.27 -24.81 4.39
N ARG A 582 -20.40 -24.99 3.71
CA ARG A 582 -20.81 -26.27 3.11
C ARG A 582 -21.43 -26.05 1.73
N PRO A 583 -21.37 -27.03 0.80
CA PRO A 583 -22.18 -27.00 -0.40
C PRO A 583 -23.64 -26.79 -0.03
N GLN A 584 -24.37 -26.01 -0.82
CA GLN A 584 -25.79 -25.82 -0.62
C GLN A 584 -26.52 -27.15 -0.82
N ASP A 585 -27.38 -27.50 0.13
CA ASP A 585 -28.38 -28.55 -0.03
C ASP A 585 -29.79 -28.04 0.31
N SER A 586 -30.79 -28.93 0.27
CA SER A 586 -32.19 -28.62 0.51
C SER A 586 -32.64 -28.85 1.96
N SER A 587 -31.72 -28.96 2.93
CA SER A 587 -32.08 -29.21 4.32
C SER A 587 -32.83 -28.02 4.93
N ALA A 588 -33.70 -28.31 5.89
CA ALA A 588 -34.47 -27.30 6.61
C ALA A 588 -33.56 -26.33 7.39
N ASP A 589 -32.39 -26.80 7.83
CA ASP A 589 -31.48 -26.02 8.66
C ASP A 589 -30.76 -24.91 7.88
N TYR A 590 -30.43 -25.11 6.60
CA TYR A 590 -29.86 -24.02 5.78
C TYR A 590 -30.89 -22.94 5.49
N HIS A 591 -32.12 -23.33 5.16
CA HIS A 591 -33.20 -22.36 4.95
C HIS A 591 -33.45 -21.55 6.22
N TRP A 592 -33.54 -22.22 7.38
CA TRP A 592 -33.63 -21.54 8.67
C TRP A 592 -32.49 -20.55 8.90
N ALA A 593 -31.24 -20.96 8.68
CA ALA A 593 -30.08 -20.11 8.92
C ALA A 593 -30.05 -18.88 7.99
N VAL A 594 -30.48 -19.04 6.72
CA VAL A 594 -30.59 -17.95 5.75
C VAL A 594 -31.73 -17.00 6.12
N ASP A 595 -32.92 -17.54 6.43
CA ASP A 595 -34.10 -16.75 6.82
C ASP A 595 -33.84 -15.98 8.12
N ALA A 596 -33.10 -16.59 9.06
CA ALA A 596 -32.65 -15.97 10.30
C ALA A 596 -31.47 -15.00 10.12
N GLN A 597 -30.98 -14.79 8.89
CA GLN A 597 -29.87 -13.89 8.55
C GLN A 597 -28.53 -14.26 9.24
N LEU A 598 -28.31 -15.56 9.45
CA LEU A 598 -27.14 -16.14 10.11
C LEU A 598 -26.11 -16.70 9.11
N GLY A 599 -26.54 -16.89 7.85
CA GLY A 599 -25.73 -17.33 6.73
C GLY A 599 -26.26 -16.77 5.42
N VAL A 600 -25.48 -16.92 4.35
CA VAL A 600 -25.89 -16.55 2.99
C VAL A 600 -25.60 -17.67 2.00
N LEU A 601 -26.47 -17.80 0.99
CA LEU A 601 -26.25 -18.72 -0.13
C LEU A 601 -25.56 -17.97 -1.27
N ARG A 602 -24.37 -18.43 -1.67
CA ARG A 602 -23.61 -17.88 -2.81
C ARG A 602 -22.85 -18.99 -3.49
N GLU A 603 -22.83 -18.97 -4.83
CA GLU A 603 -22.04 -19.90 -5.64
C GLU A 603 -22.31 -21.39 -5.37
N SER A 604 -23.56 -21.76 -5.03
CA SER A 604 -23.92 -23.12 -4.60
C SER A 604 -23.29 -23.54 -3.27
N TRP A 605 -22.94 -22.58 -2.41
CA TRP A 605 -22.46 -22.80 -1.06
C TRP A 605 -23.31 -22.04 -0.04
N PHE A 606 -23.50 -22.65 1.12
CA PHE A 606 -23.86 -21.96 2.34
C PHE A 606 -22.61 -21.38 3.00
N ILE A 607 -22.64 -20.07 3.25
CA ILE A 607 -21.56 -19.32 3.88
C ILE A 607 -22.05 -18.87 5.27
N PRO A 608 -21.52 -19.45 6.37
CA PRO A 608 -21.84 -18.97 7.71
C PRO A 608 -21.25 -17.59 7.96
N LEU A 609 -21.96 -16.79 8.76
CA LEU A 609 -21.49 -15.46 9.16
C LEU A 609 -20.99 -15.43 10.61
N ALA A 610 -21.39 -16.38 11.45
CA ALA A 610 -21.08 -16.36 12.88
C ALA A 610 -19.60 -16.61 13.16
N THR A 611 -19.09 -15.99 14.21
CA THR A 611 -17.75 -16.20 14.74
C THR A 611 -17.81 -17.08 15.99
N ALA A 612 -16.69 -17.65 16.40
CA ALA A 612 -16.54 -18.36 17.66
C ALA A 612 -15.07 -18.28 18.09
N ASP A 613 -14.76 -18.83 19.27
CA ASP A 613 -13.37 -19.11 19.65
C ASP A 613 -12.67 -19.93 18.53
N PRO A 614 -11.41 -19.60 18.15
CA PRO A 614 -10.69 -20.31 17.09
C PRO A 614 -10.61 -21.83 17.30
N GLY A 615 -10.50 -22.29 18.54
CA GLY A 615 -10.48 -23.73 18.86
C GLY A 615 -11.78 -24.42 18.48
N LEU A 616 -12.92 -23.78 18.78
CA LEU A 616 -14.24 -24.32 18.43
C LEU A 616 -14.47 -24.34 16.92
N VAL A 617 -14.03 -23.29 16.20
CA VAL A 617 -14.12 -23.26 14.73
C VAL A 617 -13.30 -24.39 14.12
N LEU A 618 -12.05 -24.58 14.58
CA LEU A 618 -11.20 -25.67 14.09
C LEU A 618 -11.76 -27.05 14.38
N GLU A 619 -12.37 -27.26 15.56
CA GLU A 619 -13.04 -28.52 15.90
C GLU A 619 -14.10 -28.85 14.83
N PHE A 620 -15.02 -27.94 14.57
CA PHE A 620 -16.09 -28.18 13.59
C PHE A 620 -15.59 -28.30 12.15
N GLU A 621 -14.58 -27.51 11.75
CA GLU A 621 -13.97 -27.62 10.41
C GLU A 621 -13.32 -29.00 10.21
N ARG A 622 -12.64 -29.53 11.23
CA ARG A 622 -12.00 -30.86 11.19
C ARG A 622 -13.02 -31.99 11.23
N ASP A 623 -14.07 -31.88 12.06
CA ASP A 623 -15.17 -32.84 12.11
C ASP A 623 -15.83 -32.97 10.74
N TYR A 624 -16.14 -31.83 10.10
CA TYR A 624 -16.76 -31.79 8.78
C TYR A 624 -15.82 -32.30 7.67
N ALA A 625 -14.53 -31.99 7.73
CA ALA A 625 -13.55 -32.53 6.80
C ALA A 625 -13.49 -34.07 6.91
N SER A 626 -13.43 -34.59 8.13
CA SER A 626 -13.34 -36.04 8.41
C SER A 626 -14.58 -36.81 7.96
N SER A 627 -15.77 -36.21 8.06
CA SER A 627 -17.01 -36.86 7.60
C SER A 627 -17.12 -36.94 6.08
N ASN A 628 -16.46 -36.03 5.33
CA ASN A 628 -16.50 -35.99 3.87
C ASN A 628 -15.37 -36.77 3.17
N VAL A 629 -14.33 -37.23 3.88
CA VAL A 629 -13.30 -38.12 3.31
C VAL A 629 -13.82 -39.57 3.14
N ASN A 630 -14.96 -39.91 3.77
CA ASN A 630 -15.60 -41.22 3.72
C ASN A 630 -16.78 -41.29 2.71
N THR A 631 -16.94 -40.30 1.85
CA THR A 631 -17.93 -40.21 0.76
C THR A 631 -17.23 -39.81 -0.53
#